data_AF-A0A8T3S2B5-F1
#
_entry.id   AF-A0A8T3S2B5-F1
#
_cell.length_a   1.000
_cell.length_b   1.000
_cell.length_c   1.000
_cell.angle_alpha   90.00
_cell.angle_beta   90.00
_cell.angle_gamma   90.00
#
_symmetry.space_group_name_H-M   'P 1'
#
loop_
_entity.id
_entity.type
_entity.pdbx_description
1 polymer ?
#
loop_
_entity_poly.entity_id
_entity_poly.type
_entity_poly.pdbx_seq_one_letter_code
_entity_poly.pdbx_strand_id
1 'polypeptide(L)'
;MSTNLTTLSRTRSIPRQGGGGLARLGVAVAVGGVMLAMVSLVNGLIAGSEVAAGNDGAVPAMLAWGFGVATAAFATAKLGVAVVLWGIVGRVRARVEAMSETLPRLVTPSREDAAASSGVIRTPFGAATVSSEPPPELLIHRASRLLWAPMIAMGVMAVYGGLVLSVLQSGSMASDAIAGRALGAWVQGVQFLGEGLLLGGISFLLGTILASLRGGGAEIQARLGQAVHTLRMPLTAKLFIGLMALGMMVEMAQFGLYAYAATLAADPS
;
A
#
# COMPACT_ATOMS: atom_id res chain seq x y z
N MET A 1 53.35 -17.70 36.64
CA MET A 1 52.33 -16.88 37.35
C MET A 1 51.88 -15.79 36.40
N SER A 2 50.87 -16.07 35.57
CA SER A 2 49.43 -15.87 35.85
C SER A 2 49.05 -14.38 35.70
N THR A 3 48.60 -13.96 34.53
CA THR A 3 47.17 -13.87 34.11
C THR A 3 46.73 -12.42 34.19
N ASN A 4 46.35 -11.81 33.06
CA ASN A 4 45.24 -10.85 32.97
C ASN A 4 44.85 -10.67 31.49
N LEU A 5 44.41 -11.78 30.88
CA LEU A 5 43.59 -11.80 29.68
C LEU A 5 42.12 -11.83 30.12
N THR A 6 41.65 -10.71 30.66
CA THR A 6 40.24 -10.54 31.06
C THR A 6 39.71 -9.21 30.52
N THR A 7 39.93 -8.95 29.23
CA THR A 7 39.06 -8.05 28.48
C THR A 7 38.08 -8.93 27.73
N LEU A 8 37.13 -9.46 28.51
CA LEU A 8 35.99 -10.21 28.04
C LEU A 8 35.35 -9.47 26.87
N SER A 9 35.27 -10.19 25.76
CA SER A 9 34.37 -9.98 24.64
C SER A 9 32.99 -9.60 25.16
N ARG A 10 32.71 -8.29 25.22
CA ARG A 10 31.35 -7.79 25.35
C ARG A 10 30.69 -8.06 24.00
N THR A 11 30.18 -9.28 23.84
CA THR A 11 29.25 -9.67 22.78
C THR A 11 28.12 -8.65 22.84
N ARG A 12 28.19 -7.64 21.99
CA ARG A 12 27.13 -6.64 21.83
C ARG A 12 25.95 -7.45 21.31
N SER A 13 25.04 -7.80 22.22
CA SER A 13 23.81 -8.49 21.88
C SER A 13 23.11 -7.65 20.83
N ILE A 14 23.10 -8.13 19.59
CA ILE A 14 22.31 -7.53 18.52
C ILE A 14 20.88 -7.56 19.07
N PRO A 15 20.22 -6.41 19.27
CA PRO A 15 18.86 -6.41 19.75
C PRO A 15 18.05 -7.23 18.75
N ARG A 16 17.41 -8.29 19.25
CA ARG A 16 16.44 -9.10 18.51
C ARG A 16 15.35 -8.14 18.06
N GLN A 17 15.51 -7.55 16.88
CA GLN A 17 14.61 -6.54 16.36
C GLN A 17 13.25 -7.23 16.19
N GLY A 18 12.27 -6.82 17.01
CA GLY A 18 10.95 -7.43 17.15
C GLY A 18 10.06 -7.25 15.92
N GLY A 19 10.50 -7.72 14.76
CA GLY A 19 9.84 -7.54 13.46
C GLY A 19 8.49 -8.25 13.31
N GLY A 20 8.06 -9.04 14.29
CA GLY A 20 6.71 -9.62 14.34
C GLY A 20 5.63 -8.63 14.76
N GLY A 21 5.99 -7.52 15.43
CA GLY A 21 5.02 -6.57 15.99
C GLY A 21 4.16 -5.90 14.91
N LEU A 22 4.79 -5.34 13.88
CA LEU A 22 4.08 -4.65 12.78
C LEU A 22 3.19 -5.60 11.98
N ALA A 23 3.64 -6.83 11.73
CA ALA A 23 2.83 -7.81 11.01
C ALA A 23 1.59 -8.21 11.82
N ARG A 24 1.75 -8.48 13.12
CA ARG A 24 0.63 -8.81 14.02
C ARG A 24 -0.33 -7.65 14.18
N LEU A 25 0.18 -6.43 14.32
CA LEU A 25 -0.61 -5.21 14.39
C LEU A 25 -1.43 -5.03 13.10
N GLY A 26 -0.80 -5.15 11.94
CA GLY A 26 -1.47 -5.02 10.65
C GLY A 26 -2.57 -6.06 10.44
N VAL A 27 -2.34 -7.31 10.86
CA VAL A 27 -3.38 -8.36 10.82
C VAL A 27 -4.53 -8.05 11.79
N ALA A 28 -4.23 -7.60 13.02
CA ALA A 28 -5.27 -7.25 13.99
C ALA A 28 -6.15 -6.09 13.49
N VAL A 29 -5.53 -5.05 12.91
CA VAL A 29 -6.23 -3.94 12.28
C VAL A 29 -7.10 -4.43 11.12
N ALA A 30 -6.58 -5.33 10.29
CA ALA A 30 -7.34 -5.87 9.16
C ALA A 30 -8.57 -6.67 9.61
N VAL A 31 -8.41 -7.50 10.64
CA VAL A 31 -9.53 -8.24 11.25
C VAL A 31 -10.55 -7.27 11.84
N GLY A 32 -10.11 -6.21 12.52
CA GLY A 32 -11.00 -5.14 13.01
C GLY A 32 -11.83 -4.50 11.89
N GLY A 33 -11.19 -4.21 10.75
CA GLY A 33 -11.89 -3.75 9.54
C GLY A 33 -12.95 -4.74 9.06
N VAL A 34 -12.61 -6.03 8.97
CA VAL A 34 -13.59 -7.08 8.57
C VAL A 34 -14.77 -7.15 9.55
N MET A 35 -14.53 -7.04 10.85
CA MET A 35 -15.61 -7.04 11.86
C MET A 35 -16.54 -5.83 11.69
N LEU A 36 -16.01 -4.64 11.37
CA LEU A 36 -16.82 -3.47 11.06
C LEU A 36 -17.63 -3.66 9.76
N ALA A 37 -17.08 -4.33 8.76
CA ALA A 37 -17.81 -4.65 7.53
C ALA A 37 -19.00 -5.58 7.81
N MET A 38 -18.86 -6.51 8.76
CA MET A 38 -19.98 -7.35 9.19
C MET A 38 -21.11 -6.53 9.84
N VAL A 39 -20.80 -5.50 10.61
CA VAL A 39 -21.81 -4.59 11.18
C VAL A 39 -22.60 -3.89 10.06
N SER A 40 -21.89 -3.39 9.04
CA SER A 40 -22.57 -2.78 7.89
C SER A 40 -23.40 -3.77 7.09
N LEU A 41 -22.95 -5.02 6.97
CA LEU A 41 -23.71 -6.08 6.29
C LEU A 41 -25.03 -6.34 7.03
N VAL A 42 -24.98 -6.49 8.35
CA VAL A 42 -26.17 -6.67 9.20
C VAL A 42 -27.12 -5.50 9.03
N ASN A 43 -26.63 -4.26 9.05
CA ASN A 43 -27.46 -3.08 8.81
C ASN A 43 -28.14 -3.11 7.43
N GLY A 44 -27.42 -3.52 6.36
CA GLY A 44 -28.00 -3.67 5.02
C GLY A 44 -29.08 -4.74 4.96
N LEU A 45 -28.91 -5.85 5.68
CA LEU A 45 -29.93 -6.90 5.78
C LEU A 45 -31.19 -6.42 6.53
N ILE A 46 -31.01 -5.67 7.62
CA ILE A 46 -32.11 -5.05 8.37
C ILE A 46 -32.86 -4.08 7.46
N ALA A 47 -32.16 -3.17 6.79
CA ALA A 47 -32.76 -2.22 5.87
C ALA A 47 -33.56 -2.93 4.76
N GLY A 48 -33.04 -4.04 4.21
CA GLY A 48 -33.76 -4.85 3.23
C GLY A 48 -35.02 -5.52 3.81
N SER A 49 -34.99 -5.94 5.07
CA SER A 49 -36.16 -6.52 5.75
C SER A 49 -37.25 -5.49 6.03
N GLU A 50 -36.88 -4.25 6.36
CA GLU A 50 -37.83 -3.15 6.57
C GLU A 50 -38.56 -2.80 5.27
N VAL A 51 -37.86 -2.81 4.12
CA VAL A 51 -38.49 -2.63 2.80
C VAL A 51 -39.50 -3.75 2.52
N ALA A 52 -39.14 -5.00 2.82
CA ALA A 52 -40.04 -6.14 2.64
C ALA A 52 -41.27 -6.06 3.56
N ALA A 53 -41.15 -5.41 4.72
CA ALA A 53 -42.23 -5.16 5.66
C ALA A 53 -43.08 -3.91 5.33
N GLY A 54 -42.69 -3.13 4.32
CA GLY A 54 -43.36 -1.88 3.93
C GLY A 54 -43.06 -0.69 4.85
N ASN A 55 -41.98 -0.75 5.64
CA ASN A 55 -41.56 0.30 6.57
C ASN A 55 -40.35 1.09 6.01
N ASP A 56 -40.57 1.80 4.89
CA ASP A 56 -39.49 2.40 4.10
C ASP A 56 -38.91 3.69 4.71
N GLY A 57 -39.56 4.28 5.72
CA GLY A 57 -39.25 5.62 6.21
C GLY A 57 -37.82 5.78 6.76
N ALA A 58 -37.30 4.75 7.43
CA ALA A 58 -35.97 4.79 8.03
C ALA A 58 -34.86 4.23 7.11
N VAL A 59 -35.24 3.55 6.02
CA VAL A 59 -34.32 2.83 5.13
C VAL A 59 -33.24 3.73 4.52
N PRO A 60 -33.56 4.93 3.98
CA PRO A 60 -32.52 5.82 3.41
C PRO A 60 -31.48 6.24 4.43
N ALA A 61 -31.90 6.53 5.66
CA ALA A 61 -30.98 6.90 6.75
C ALA A 61 -30.10 5.72 7.15
N MET A 62 -30.66 4.50 7.26
CA MET A 62 -29.91 3.27 7.55
C MET A 62 -28.84 2.98 6.49
N LEU A 63 -29.19 3.09 5.21
CA LEU A 63 -28.26 2.84 4.11
C LEU A 63 -27.15 3.89 4.05
N ALA A 64 -27.45 5.15 4.36
CA ALA A 64 -26.47 6.25 4.31
C ALA A 64 -25.29 6.02 5.28
N TRP A 65 -25.55 5.81 6.57
CA TRP A 65 -24.46 5.56 7.53
C TRP A 65 -23.83 4.17 7.32
N GLY A 66 -24.64 3.18 6.92
CA GLY A 66 -24.16 1.84 6.58
C GLY A 66 -23.09 1.85 5.49
N PHE A 67 -23.36 2.57 4.39
CA PHE A 67 -22.39 2.74 3.31
C PHE A 67 -21.04 3.28 3.81
N GLY A 68 -21.06 4.35 4.62
CA GLY A 68 -19.82 4.91 5.14
C GLY A 68 -19.07 3.98 6.08
N VAL A 69 -19.77 3.24 6.93
CA VAL A 69 -19.15 2.22 7.79
C VAL A 69 -18.55 1.08 6.95
N ALA A 70 -19.22 0.62 5.90
CA ALA A 70 -18.69 -0.39 4.99
C ALA A 70 -17.37 0.07 4.35
N THR A 71 -17.34 1.28 3.80
CA THR A 71 -16.13 1.78 3.12
C THR A 71 -15.00 2.03 4.11
N ALA A 72 -15.30 2.61 5.29
CA ALA A 72 -14.29 2.77 6.35
C ALA A 72 -13.74 1.42 6.84
N ALA A 73 -14.58 0.39 6.91
CA ALA A 73 -14.18 -0.97 7.25
C ALA A 73 -13.19 -1.54 6.22
N PHE A 74 -13.49 -1.40 4.92
CA PHE A 74 -12.60 -1.83 3.84
C PHE A 74 -11.29 -1.02 3.79
N ALA A 75 -11.33 0.28 4.05
CA ALA A 75 -10.14 1.12 4.15
C ALA A 75 -9.27 0.71 5.34
N THR A 76 -9.88 0.37 6.48
CA THR A 76 -9.17 -0.14 7.66
C THR A 76 -8.49 -1.47 7.37
N ALA A 77 -9.17 -2.36 6.64
CA ALA A 77 -8.58 -3.61 6.17
C ALA A 77 -7.33 -3.37 5.31
N LYS A 78 -7.40 -2.44 4.36
CA LYS A 78 -6.28 -2.05 3.49
C LYS A 78 -5.14 -1.37 4.27
N LEU A 79 -5.46 -0.54 5.25
CA LEU A 79 -4.47 0.04 6.16
C LEU A 79 -3.68 -1.05 6.90
N GLY A 80 -4.37 -2.10 7.37
CA GLY A 80 -3.72 -3.27 7.97
C GLY A 80 -2.68 -3.89 7.02
N VAL A 81 -3.05 -4.09 5.75
CA VAL A 81 -2.12 -4.58 4.71
C VAL A 81 -0.93 -3.63 4.53
N ALA A 82 -1.16 -2.32 4.46
CA ALA A 82 -0.09 -1.33 4.34
C ALA A 82 0.91 -1.40 5.49
N VAL A 83 0.44 -1.57 6.73
CA VAL A 83 1.29 -1.73 7.92
C VAL A 83 2.13 -3.02 7.84
N VAL A 84 1.54 -4.13 7.39
CA VAL A 84 2.29 -5.39 7.19
C VAL A 84 3.40 -5.20 6.16
N LEU A 85 3.07 -4.60 5.02
CA LEU A 85 4.02 -4.39 3.94
C LEU A 85 5.12 -3.39 4.35
N TRP A 86 4.79 -2.35 5.12
CA TRP A 86 5.79 -1.44 5.70
C TRP A 86 6.81 -2.19 6.56
N GLY A 87 6.33 -3.12 7.40
CA GLY A 87 7.20 -4.02 8.15
C GLY A 87 8.05 -4.95 7.26
N ILE A 88 7.55 -5.34 6.08
CA ILE A 88 8.32 -6.11 5.09
C ILE A 88 9.45 -5.26 4.50
N VAL A 89 9.19 -4.00 4.14
CA VAL A 89 10.23 -3.08 3.62
C VAL A 89 11.41 -2.99 4.57
N GLY A 90 11.16 -2.76 5.86
CA GLY A 90 12.21 -2.70 6.88
C GLY A 90 13.00 -4.01 6.99
N ARG A 91 12.31 -5.15 6.98
CA ARG A 91 12.97 -6.48 7.04
C ARG A 91 13.83 -6.77 5.82
N VAL A 92 13.37 -6.42 4.62
CA VAL A 92 14.13 -6.62 3.38
C VAL A 92 15.41 -5.81 3.42
N ARG A 93 15.35 -4.54 3.80
CA ARG A 93 16.53 -3.68 3.90
C ARG A 93 17.56 -4.22 4.90
N ALA A 94 17.11 -4.58 6.10
CA ALA A 94 18.00 -5.16 7.11
C ALA A 94 18.64 -6.47 6.65
N ARG A 95 17.91 -7.31 5.90
CA ARG A 95 18.44 -8.56 5.34
C ARG A 95 19.48 -8.31 4.26
N VAL A 96 19.21 -7.36 3.37
CA VAL A 96 20.15 -6.95 2.32
C VAL A 96 21.44 -6.45 2.94
N GLU A 97 21.36 -5.56 3.94
CA GLU A 97 22.55 -5.01 4.61
C GLU A 97 23.37 -6.10 5.30
N ALA A 98 22.72 -7.02 6.03
CA ALA A 98 23.39 -8.15 6.67
C ALA A 98 24.05 -9.09 5.65
N MET A 99 23.40 -9.33 4.51
CA MET A 99 23.95 -10.14 3.41
C MET A 99 25.16 -9.44 2.78
N SER A 100 25.06 -8.14 2.49
CA SER A 100 26.12 -7.33 1.90
C SER A 100 27.38 -7.23 2.78
N GLU A 101 27.28 -7.46 4.09
CA GLU A 101 28.44 -7.52 5.00
C GLU A 101 29.02 -8.94 5.13
N THR A 102 28.16 -9.95 5.16
CA THR A 102 28.57 -11.33 5.47
C THR A 102 29.07 -12.10 4.24
N LEU A 103 28.42 -11.95 3.09
CA LEU A 103 28.72 -12.69 1.87
C LEU A 103 30.16 -12.51 1.36
N PRO A 104 30.73 -11.29 1.30
CA PRO A 104 32.11 -11.11 0.86
C PRO A 104 33.15 -11.80 1.74
N ARG A 105 32.81 -12.12 3.00
CA ARG A 105 33.71 -12.88 3.90
C ARG A 105 33.65 -14.38 3.67
N LEU A 106 32.61 -14.88 3.00
CA LEU A 106 32.35 -16.31 2.80
C LEU A 106 32.67 -16.78 1.38
N VAL A 107 32.58 -15.87 0.40
CA VAL A 107 32.82 -16.17 -1.01
C VAL A 107 34.15 -15.54 -1.42
N THR A 108 35.13 -16.37 -1.75
CA THR A 108 36.36 -15.90 -2.42
C THR A 108 36.02 -15.46 -3.84
N PRO A 109 36.37 -14.22 -4.25
CA PRO A 109 36.09 -13.75 -5.59
C PRO A 109 36.88 -14.57 -6.61
N SER A 110 36.17 -15.26 -7.52
CA SER A 110 36.79 -15.90 -8.68
C SER A 110 37.24 -14.82 -9.67
N ARG A 111 38.53 -14.81 -10.00
CA ARG A 111 39.18 -13.82 -10.88
C ARG A 111 38.66 -13.85 -12.33
N GLU A 112 37.98 -14.92 -12.74
CA GLU A 112 37.40 -15.08 -14.09
C GLU A 112 36.12 -14.26 -14.33
N ASP A 113 35.31 -13.98 -13.30
CA ASP A 113 34.00 -13.30 -13.47
C ASP A 113 34.11 -11.77 -13.61
N ALA A 114 35.23 -11.18 -13.20
CA ALA A 114 35.49 -9.74 -13.28
C ALA A 114 35.72 -9.24 -14.71
N ALA A 115 35.94 -10.16 -15.67
CA ALA A 115 36.21 -9.86 -17.08
C ALA A 115 34.97 -10.04 -17.99
N ALA A 116 33.76 -10.09 -17.43
CA ALA A 116 32.54 -10.21 -18.22
C ALA A 116 32.32 -8.97 -19.09
N SER A 117 32.21 -9.17 -20.40
CA SER A 117 31.97 -8.11 -21.37
C SER A 117 30.65 -7.38 -21.08
N SER A 118 30.74 -6.06 -20.95
CA SER A 118 29.57 -5.20 -20.79
C SER A 118 28.61 -5.36 -21.97
N GLY A 119 27.33 -5.64 -21.71
CA GLY A 119 26.37 -5.87 -22.79
C GLY A 119 25.04 -6.49 -22.36
N VAL A 120 24.17 -6.73 -23.33
CA VAL A 120 22.89 -7.43 -23.14
C VAL A 120 23.12 -8.93 -23.26
N ILE A 121 22.84 -9.68 -22.20
CA ILE A 121 22.96 -11.13 -22.16
C ILE A 121 21.55 -11.73 -21.98
N ARG A 122 21.27 -12.85 -22.65
CA ARG A 122 20.06 -13.64 -22.37
C ARG A 122 20.38 -14.66 -21.29
N THR A 123 19.66 -14.59 -20.18
CA THR A 123 19.71 -15.59 -19.12
C THR A 123 18.45 -16.46 -19.18
N PRO A 124 18.44 -17.65 -18.54
CA PRO A 124 17.22 -18.45 -18.39
C PRO A 124 16.05 -17.69 -17.74
N PHE A 125 16.37 -16.63 -16.98
CA PHE A 125 15.41 -15.78 -16.27
C PHE A 125 15.01 -14.51 -17.06
N GLY A 126 15.48 -14.37 -18.30
CA GLY A 126 15.16 -13.24 -19.19
C GLY A 126 16.39 -12.44 -19.64
N ALA A 127 16.15 -11.35 -20.36
CA ALA A 127 17.21 -10.45 -20.80
C ALA A 127 17.79 -9.67 -19.62
N ALA A 128 19.12 -9.72 -19.46
CA ALA A 128 19.87 -9.01 -18.45
C ALA A 128 20.90 -8.07 -19.10
N THR A 129 21.22 -6.98 -18.41
CA THR A 129 22.33 -6.10 -18.78
C THR A 129 23.46 -6.30 -17.77
N VAL A 130 24.68 -6.50 -18.28
CA VAL A 130 25.89 -6.58 -17.47
C VAL A 130 26.55 -5.21 -17.44
N SER A 131 26.68 -4.63 -16.26
CA SER A 131 27.39 -3.37 -16.03
C SER A 131 28.41 -3.51 -14.91
N SER A 132 29.48 -2.73 -15.00
CA SER A 132 30.49 -2.57 -13.94
C SER A 132 29.99 -1.74 -12.76
N GLU A 133 28.98 -0.89 -12.99
CA GLU A 133 28.40 -0.01 -11.97
C GLU A 133 26.97 -0.41 -11.61
N PRO A 134 26.53 -0.13 -10.36
CA PRO A 134 25.14 -0.31 -9.95
C PRO A 134 24.17 0.47 -10.86
N PRO A 135 23.03 -0.12 -11.25
CA PRO A 135 22.08 0.52 -12.15
C PRO A 135 21.53 1.83 -11.53
N PRO A 136 21.43 2.92 -12.31
CA PRO A 136 20.86 4.17 -11.84
C PRO A 136 19.41 3.97 -11.40
N GLU A 137 19.00 4.70 -10.37
CA GLU A 137 17.64 4.60 -9.85
C GLU A 137 16.63 5.07 -10.90
N LEU A 138 15.74 4.17 -11.32
CA LEU A 138 14.61 4.53 -12.19
C LEU A 138 13.69 5.51 -11.46
N LEU A 139 13.16 6.50 -12.19
CA LEU A 139 12.23 7.52 -11.63
C LEU A 139 11.07 6.90 -10.85
N ILE A 140 10.58 5.74 -11.30
CA ILE A 140 9.52 4.96 -10.65
C ILE A 140 9.91 4.54 -9.22
N HIS A 141 11.17 4.23 -8.95
CA HIS A 141 11.66 3.87 -7.61
C HIS A 141 11.72 5.09 -6.67
N ARG A 142 11.99 6.28 -7.22
CA ARG A 142 11.96 7.52 -6.45
C ARG A 142 10.52 7.93 -6.14
N ALA A 143 9.65 7.89 -7.15
CA ALA A 143 8.22 8.15 -7.00
C ALA A 143 7.58 7.20 -5.97
N SER A 144 7.83 5.89 -6.06
CA SER A 144 7.29 4.91 -5.11
C SER A 144 7.73 5.15 -3.67
N ARG A 145 8.98 5.55 -3.42
CA ARG A 145 9.49 5.84 -2.07
C ARG A 145 8.95 7.15 -1.49
N LEU A 146 8.62 8.12 -2.34
CA LEU A 146 8.15 9.44 -1.92
C LEU A 146 6.62 9.51 -1.79
N LEU A 147 5.89 8.87 -2.70
CA LEU A 147 4.45 9.06 -2.86
C LEU A 147 3.61 8.07 -2.04
N TRP A 148 4.14 6.92 -1.61
CA TRP A 148 3.35 5.93 -0.88
C TRP A 148 2.74 6.50 0.41
N ALA A 149 3.54 7.17 1.25
CA ALA A 149 3.10 7.70 2.54
C ALA A 149 2.02 8.79 2.42
N PRO A 150 2.22 9.86 1.61
CA PRO A 150 1.20 10.89 1.47
C PRO A 150 -0.09 10.33 0.85
N MET A 151 -0.02 9.40 -0.10
CA MET A 151 -1.22 8.80 -0.69
C MET A 151 -2.01 7.97 0.32
N ILE A 152 -1.33 7.14 1.13
CA ILE A 152 -2.01 6.41 2.20
C ILE A 152 -2.64 7.39 3.19
N ALA A 153 -1.91 8.41 3.63
CA ALA A 153 -2.42 9.38 4.59
C ALA A 153 -3.66 10.12 4.03
N MET A 154 -3.58 10.63 2.80
CA MET A 154 -4.70 11.28 2.13
C MET A 154 -5.88 10.33 1.92
N GLY A 155 -5.63 9.09 1.54
CA GLY A 155 -6.67 8.08 1.35
C GLY A 155 -7.42 7.77 2.64
N VAL A 156 -6.70 7.56 3.74
CA VAL A 156 -7.30 7.39 5.08
C VAL A 156 -8.13 8.62 5.45
N MET A 157 -7.56 9.81 5.33
CA MET A 157 -8.26 11.06 5.68
C MET A 157 -9.53 11.25 4.85
N ALA A 158 -9.49 10.95 3.56
CA ALA A 158 -10.65 11.02 2.69
C ALA A 158 -11.73 10.02 3.10
N VAL A 159 -11.39 8.74 3.32
CA VAL A 159 -12.39 7.73 3.71
C VAL A 159 -13.04 8.09 5.06
N TYR A 160 -12.23 8.43 6.06
CA TYR A 160 -12.76 8.77 7.38
C TYR A 160 -13.50 10.12 7.40
N GLY A 161 -13.07 11.10 6.60
CA GLY A 161 -13.85 12.33 6.37
C GLY A 161 -15.19 12.02 5.71
N GLY A 162 -15.19 11.14 4.72
CA GLY A 162 -16.40 10.63 4.08
C GLY A 162 -17.30 9.85 5.03
N LEU A 163 -16.77 9.12 6.01
CA LEU A 163 -17.53 8.45 7.05
C LEU A 163 -18.27 9.48 7.92
N VAL A 164 -17.59 10.56 8.34
CA VAL A 164 -18.25 11.66 9.08
C VAL A 164 -19.37 12.25 8.24
N LEU A 165 -19.11 12.53 6.95
CA LEU A 165 -20.13 13.01 6.03
C LEU A 165 -21.30 12.03 5.88
N SER A 166 -21.08 10.71 5.92
CA SER A 166 -22.17 9.73 5.81
C SER A 166 -23.08 9.70 7.03
N VAL A 167 -22.53 10.00 8.22
CA VAL A 167 -23.33 10.13 9.44
C VAL A 167 -24.18 11.40 9.37
N LEU A 168 -23.60 12.51 8.89
CA LEU A 168 -24.34 13.75 8.66
C LEU A 168 -25.44 13.56 7.61
N GLN A 169 -25.12 12.88 6.50
CA GLN A 169 -26.07 12.52 5.46
C GLN A 169 -27.25 11.72 6.03
N SER A 170 -26.98 10.72 6.88
CA SER A 170 -28.01 9.90 7.53
C SER A 170 -28.97 10.75 8.36
N GLY A 171 -28.46 11.71 9.12
CA GLY A 171 -29.29 12.67 9.86
C GLY A 171 -30.12 13.56 8.93
N SER A 172 -29.52 14.06 7.85
CA SER A 172 -30.23 14.87 6.85
C SER A 172 -31.34 14.10 6.14
N MET A 173 -31.22 12.78 5.93
CA MET A 173 -32.29 12.00 5.30
C MET A 173 -33.62 12.05 6.07
N ALA A 174 -33.58 12.30 7.38
CA ALA A 174 -34.78 12.42 8.21
C ALA A 174 -35.38 13.84 8.19
N SER A 175 -34.57 14.88 7.99
CA SER A 175 -34.99 16.28 8.11
C SER A 175 -35.14 17.01 6.77
N ASP A 176 -34.28 16.69 5.80
CA ASP A 176 -34.22 17.31 4.47
C ASP A 176 -33.64 16.31 3.46
N ALA A 177 -34.53 15.65 2.72
CA ALA A 177 -34.15 14.63 1.74
C ALA A 177 -33.36 15.19 0.55
N ILE A 178 -33.49 16.48 0.21
CA ILE A 178 -32.74 17.09 -0.90
C ILE A 178 -31.29 17.28 -0.47
N ALA A 179 -31.08 17.93 0.68
CA ALA A 179 -29.74 18.08 1.26
C ALA A 179 -29.08 16.71 1.51
N GLY A 180 -29.85 15.73 2.00
CA GLY A 180 -29.38 14.36 2.17
C GLY A 180 -28.85 13.74 0.86
N ARG A 181 -29.58 13.89 -0.26
CA ARG A 181 -29.13 13.33 -1.55
C ARG A 181 -27.87 14.04 -2.07
N ALA A 182 -27.79 15.36 -1.95
CA ALA A 182 -26.61 16.13 -2.34
C ALA A 182 -25.36 15.73 -1.53
N LEU A 183 -25.52 15.56 -0.21
CA LEU A 183 -24.46 15.04 0.66
C LEU A 183 -24.06 13.61 0.27
N GLY A 184 -25.02 12.77 -0.13
CA GLY A 184 -24.74 11.40 -0.56
C GLY A 184 -23.80 11.30 -1.75
N ALA A 185 -23.91 12.20 -2.73
CA ALA A 185 -22.99 12.25 -3.85
C ALA A 185 -21.55 12.60 -3.40
N TRP A 186 -21.40 13.57 -2.49
CA TRP A 186 -20.10 13.90 -1.90
C TRP A 186 -19.51 12.74 -1.08
N VAL A 187 -20.33 12.07 -0.26
CA VAL A 187 -19.92 10.90 0.52
C VAL A 187 -19.35 9.83 -0.38
N GLN A 188 -20.06 9.46 -1.44
CA GLN A 188 -19.61 8.43 -2.39
C GLN A 188 -18.32 8.86 -3.11
N GLY A 189 -18.27 10.09 -3.63
CA GLY A 189 -17.10 10.61 -4.31
C GLY A 189 -15.85 10.60 -3.43
N VAL A 190 -15.94 11.17 -2.23
CA VAL A 190 -14.81 11.30 -1.29
C VAL A 190 -14.35 9.93 -0.79
N GLN A 191 -15.26 9.01 -0.46
CA GLN A 191 -14.89 7.69 0.04
C GLN A 191 -14.25 6.81 -1.05
N PHE A 192 -14.79 6.79 -2.27
CA PHE A 192 -14.18 6.03 -3.37
C PHE A 192 -12.83 6.60 -3.78
N LEU A 193 -12.69 7.93 -3.80
CA LEU A 193 -11.40 8.57 -4.01
C LEU A 193 -10.39 8.15 -2.93
N GLY A 194 -10.82 8.13 -1.66
CA GLY A 194 -9.96 7.72 -0.56
C GLY A 194 -9.50 6.26 -0.66
N GLU A 195 -10.40 5.36 -1.06
CA GLU A 195 -10.08 3.95 -1.33
C GLU A 195 -9.07 3.77 -2.47
N GLY A 196 -9.21 4.57 -3.51
CA GLY A 196 -8.29 4.63 -4.62
C GLY A 196 -6.89 5.07 -4.25
N LEU A 197 -6.79 6.17 -3.50
CA LEU A 197 -5.53 6.66 -2.95
C LEU A 197 -4.86 5.63 -2.02
N LEU A 198 -5.64 4.89 -1.23
CA LEU A 198 -5.13 3.79 -0.39
C LEU A 198 -4.53 2.67 -1.24
N LEU A 199 -5.24 2.19 -2.27
CA LEU A 199 -4.74 1.14 -3.17
C LEU A 199 -3.52 1.60 -3.97
N GLY A 200 -3.52 2.84 -4.46
CA GLY A 200 -2.36 3.46 -5.10
C GLY A 200 -1.16 3.54 -4.17
N GLY A 201 -1.37 3.97 -2.92
CA GLY A 201 -0.33 4.03 -1.89
C GLY A 201 0.26 2.65 -1.56
N ILE A 202 -0.57 1.63 -1.41
CA ILE A 202 -0.14 0.22 -1.23
C ILE A 202 0.69 -0.25 -2.44
N SER A 203 0.25 0.09 -3.65
CA SER A 203 0.96 -0.25 -4.90
C SER A 203 2.35 0.38 -4.97
N PHE A 204 2.49 1.65 -4.56
CA PHE A 204 3.79 2.29 -4.44
C PHE A 204 4.66 1.67 -3.35
N LEU A 205 4.07 1.21 -2.27
CA LEU A 205 4.81 0.54 -1.22
C LEU A 205 5.34 -0.84 -1.69
N LEU A 206 4.57 -1.59 -2.48
CA LEU A 206 5.07 -2.78 -3.19
C LEU A 206 6.22 -2.43 -4.15
N GLY A 207 6.09 -1.33 -4.90
CA GLY A 207 7.17 -0.81 -5.75
C GLY A 207 8.45 -0.52 -4.96
N THR A 208 8.32 -0.02 -3.73
CA THR A 208 9.46 0.24 -2.83
C THR A 208 10.14 -1.06 -2.39
N ILE A 209 9.38 -2.13 -2.14
CA ILE A 209 9.93 -3.47 -1.83
C ILE A 209 10.75 -3.97 -3.02
N LEU A 210 10.19 -3.93 -4.23
CA LEU A 210 10.86 -4.37 -5.45
C LEU A 210 12.13 -3.56 -5.73
N ALA A 211 12.08 -2.24 -5.54
CA ALA A 211 13.23 -1.36 -5.67
C ALA A 211 14.35 -1.75 -4.68
N SER A 212 13.98 -2.04 -3.42
CA SER A 212 14.94 -2.44 -2.39
C SER A 212 15.59 -3.79 -2.70
N LEU A 213 14.82 -4.75 -3.23
CA LEU A 213 15.36 -6.05 -3.65
C LEU A 213 16.29 -5.91 -4.88
N ARG A 214 15.89 -5.10 -5.86
CA ARG A 214 16.68 -4.88 -7.08
C ARG A 214 17.99 -4.17 -6.78
N GLY A 215 17.94 -3.09 -5.98
CA GLY A 215 19.14 -2.37 -5.56
C GLY A 215 20.04 -3.22 -4.66
N GLY A 216 19.45 -3.93 -3.70
CA GLY A 216 20.18 -4.80 -2.79
C GLY A 216 20.91 -5.95 -3.50
N GLY A 217 20.27 -6.59 -4.48
CA GLY A 217 20.91 -7.63 -5.27
C GLY A 217 22.12 -7.11 -6.08
N ALA A 218 21.99 -5.92 -6.67
CA ALA A 218 23.09 -5.28 -7.39
C ALA A 218 24.26 -4.90 -6.47
N GLU A 219 23.97 -4.40 -5.27
CA GLU A 219 24.99 -4.05 -4.27
C GLU A 219 25.78 -5.28 -3.81
N ILE A 220 25.10 -6.40 -3.57
CA ILE A 220 25.74 -7.65 -3.16
C ILE A 220 26.70 -8.15 -4.26
N GLN A 221 26.27 -8.13 -5.53
CA GLN A 221 27.12 -8.52 -6.67
C GLN A 221 28.36 -7.61 -6.80
N ALA A 222 28.19 -6.29 -6.68
CA ALA A 222 29.29 -5.34 -6.73
C ALA A 222 30.31 -5.56 -5.60
N ARG A 223 29.85 -5.84 -4.37
CA ARG A 223 30.73 -6.12 -3.22
C ARG A 223 31.49 -7.44 -3.33
N LEU A 224 30.96 -8.40 -4.10
CA LEU A 224 31.64 -9.65 -4.41
C LEU A 224 32.67 -9.50 -5.54
N GLY A 225 32.85 -8.29 -6.10
CA GLY A 225 33.71 -8.05 -7.25
C GLY A 225 33.20 -8.68 -8.54
N GLN A 226 31.92 -9.08 -8.58
CA GLN A 226 31.26 -9.63 -9.76
C GLN A 226 30.62 -8.53 -10.59
N ALA A 227 30.54 -8.75 -11.90
CA ALA A 227 29.80 -7.85 -12.77
C ALA A 227 28.31 -7.83 -12.38
N VAL A 228 27.69 -6.65 -12.37
CA VAL A 228 26.31 -6.48 -11.92
C VAL A 228 25.36 -6.94 -13.03
N HIS A 229 24.65 -8.03 -12.79
CA HIS A 229 23.63 -8.57 -13.67
C HIS A 229 22.27 -7.99 -13.30
N THR A 230 21.81 -7.01 -14.08
CA THR A 230 20.47 -6.42 -13.87
C THR A 230 19.48 -6.97 -14.87
N LEU A 231 18.46 -7.69 -14.39
CA LEU A 231 17.34 -8.13 -15.21
C LEU A 231 16.52 -6.92 -15.70
N ARG A 232 16.14 -6.93 -16.98
CA ARG A 232 15.18 -5.95 -17.52
C ARG A 232 13.82 -6.12 -16.85
N MET A 233 13.08 -5.01 -16.75
CA MET A 233 11.73 -5.03 -16.20
C MET A 233 10.82 -5.96 -17.04
N PRO A 234 10.17 -6.95 -16.39
CA PRO A 234 9.22 -7.81 -17.07
C PRO A 234 7.98 -7.02 -17.51
N LEU A 235 7.27 -7.54 -18.52
CA LEU A 235 6.05 -6.91 -19.05
C LEU A 235 5.00 -6.70 -17.96
N THR A 236 4.86 -7.67 -17.04
CA THR A 236 3.92 -7.63 -15.93
C THR A 236 4.12 -6.42 -15.03
N ALA A 237 5.37 -6.03 -14.76
CA ALA A 237 5.67 -4.83 -13.96
C ALA A 237 5.29 -3.54 -14.69
N LYS A 238 5.46 -3.49 -16.02
CA LYS A 238 5.05 -2.34 -16.83
C LYS A 238 3.52 -2.21 -16.89
N LEU A 239 2.82 -3.33 -17.08
CA LEU A 239 1.36 -3.40 -17.08
C LEU A 239 0.80 -2.98 -15.72
N PHE A 240 1.38 -3.45 -14.62
CA PHE A 240 0.97 -3.05 -13.28
C PHE A 240 1.01 -1.52 -13.09
N ILE A 241 2.10 -0.88 -13.52
CA ILE A 241 2.23 0.59 -13.43
C ILE A 241 1.22 1.30 -14.34
N GLY A 242 1.05 0.81 -15.58
CA GLY A 242 0.09 1.40 -16.52
C GLY A 242 -1.35 1.29 -16.04
N LEU A 243 -1.75 0.12 -15.52
CA LEU A 243 -3.07 -0.13 -14.96
C LEU A 243 -3.32 0.71 -13.70
N MET A 244 -2.31 0.88 -12.84
CA MET A 244 -2.43 1.74 -11.67
C MET A 244 -2.66 3.20 -12.06
N ALA A 245 -1.89 3.72 -13.03
CA ALA A 245 -2.08 5.09 -13.52
C ALA A 245 -3.47 5.29 -14.14
N LEU A 246 -3.93 4.32 -14.93
CA LEU A 246 -5.28 4.34 -15.49
C LEU A 246 -6.36 4.29 -14.41
N GLY A 247 -6.20 3.44 -13.39
CA GLY A 247 -7.12 3.36 -12.25
C GLY A 247 -7.26 4.71 -11.54
N MET A 248 -6.13 5.36 -11.24
CA MET A 248 -6.14 6.69 -10.63
C MET A 248 -6.85 7.73 -11.50
N MET A 249 -6.67 7.69 -12.83
CA MET A 249 -7.38 8.61 -13.72
C MET A 249 -8.88 8.37 -13.72
N VAL A 250 -9.31 7.10 -13.71
CA VAL A 250 -10.72 6.73 -13.62
C VAL A 250 -11.33 7.20 -12.30
N GLU A 251 -10.62 7.05 -11.18
CA GLU A 251 -11.07 7.52 -9.87
C GLU A 251 -11.18 9.04 -9.79
N MET A 252 -10.23 9.77 -10.39
CA MET A 252 -10.30 11.23 -10.52
C MET A 252 -11.53 11.66 -11.33
N ALA A 253 -11.81 10.99 -12.45
CA ALA A 253 -12.97 11.27 -13.27
C ALA A 253 -14.27 10.95 -12.51
N GLN A 254 -14.32 9.81 -11.82
CA GLN A 254 -15.45 9.39 -11.00
C GLN A 254 -15.73 10.40 -9.88
N PHE A 255 -14.70 10.87 -9.19
CA PHE A 255 -14.84 11.91 -8.17
C PHE A 255 -15.46 13.20 -8.76
N GLY A 256 -14.98 13.63 -9.93
CA GLY A 256 -15.53 14.78 -10.65
C GLY A 256 -17.02 14.59 -11.01
N LEU A 257 -17.42 13.39 -11.44
CA LEU A 257 -18.82 13.07 -11.72
C LEU A 257 -19.69 13.13 -10.45
N TYR A 258 -19.18 12.66 -9.32
CA TYR A 258 -19.90 12.78 -8.04
C TYR A 258 -20.03 14.22 -7.57
N ALA A 259 -18.98 15.03 -7.72
CA ALA A 259 -19.04 16.46 -7.40
C ALA A 259 -20.07 17.17 -8.29
N TYR A 260 -20.11 16.86 -9.59
CA TYR A 260 -21.13 17.37 -10.50
C TYR A 260 -22.54 16.93 -10.12
N ALA A 261 -22.75 15.65 -9.82
CA ALA A 261 -24.04 15.13 -9.36
C ALA A 261 -24.52 15.82 -8.08
N ALA A 262 -23.61 16.15 -7.16
CA ALA A 262 -23.95 16.88 -5.94
C ALA A 262 -24.49 18.29 -6.25
N THR A 263 -23.94 18.98 -7.26
CA THR A 263 -24.44 20.30 -7.67
C THR A 263 -25.85 20.23 -8.27
N LEU A 264 -26.13 19.20 -9.08
CA LEU A 264 -27.46 18.99 -9.65
C LEU A 264 -28.50 18.62 -8.58
N ALA A 265 -28.09 17.89 -7.55
CA ALA A 265 -28.99 17.52 -6.45
C ALA A 265 -29.33 18.72 -5.54
N ALA A 266 -28.47 19.76 -5.51
CA ALA A 266 -28.69 20.96 -4.73
C ALA A 266 -29.66 21.94 -5.43
N ASP A 267 -29.66 21.98 -6.76
CA ASP A 267 -30.55 22.84 -7.58
C ASP A 267 -31.47 21.99 -8.47
N PRO A 268 -32.60 21.47 -7.93
CA PRO A 268 -33.59 20.74 -8.72
C PRO A 268 -34.39 21.72 -9.60
N SER A 269 -33.94 21.93 -10.84
CA SER A 269 -34.71 22.64 -11.88
C SER A 269 -35.90 21.82 -12.38
#